data_AF-A0A2S2PMS4-F1
#
_entry.id   AF-A0A2S2PMS4-F1
#
_cell.length_a   1.000
_cell.length_b   1.000
_cell.length_c   1.000
_cell.angle_alpha   90.00
_cell.angle_beta   90.00
_cell.angle_gamma   90.00
#
_symmetry.space_group_name_H-M   'P 1'
#
loop_
_entity.id
_entity.type
_entity.pdbx_description
1 polymer ?
#
loop_
_entity_poly.entity_id
_entity_poly.type
_entity_poly.pdbx_seq_one_letter_code
_entity_poly.pdbx_strand_id
1 'polypeptide(L)'
;MLFGFRAVLNEIKAHFRDPENKPYPADDSPLLPELSKMLDWAGIGNPYLKIYITTNSTQYISLIAFLLTISQFSKLQYTENLALLMWKKVGDPVDGAPLYIGMQTFLKQFHPDITTQYLEYLAQYIKSIINHCTKSIEKLDIPNEYYITQFYVERFVFVGELNQQIFMEMVPHFLTDTLENLKNLSIK
;
A
#
# COMPACT_ATOMS: atom_id res chain seq x y z
N MET A 1 29.78 21.88 3.69
CA MET A 1 28.87 20.76 4.04
C MET A 1 27.98 20.32 2.86
N LEU A 2 27.36 21.24 2.11
CA LEU A 2 26.52 20.93 0.91
C LEU A 2 27.25 20.23 -0.27
N PHE A 3 28.57 20.43 -0.40
CA PHE A 3 29.38 19.83 -1.47
C PHE A 3 29.57 18.31 -1.31
N GLY A 4 29.75 17.82 -0.07
CA GLY A 4 29.89 16.38 0.19
C GLY A 4 28.62 15.60 -0.13
N PHE A 5 27.45 16.18 0.17
CA PHE A 5 26.15 15.59 -0.15
C PHE A 5 25.94 15.38 -1.66
N ARG A 6 26.24 16.42 -2.45
CA ARG A 6 26.15 16.33 -3.92
C ARG A 6 27.16 15.35 -4.51
N ALA A 7 28.36 15.25 -3.92
CA ALA A 7 29.38 14.30 -4.35
C ALA A 7 28.92 12.86 -4.17
N VAL A 8 28.46 12.49 -2.96
CA VAL A 8 27.97 11.13 -2.65
C VAL A 8 26.74 10.77 -3.50
N LEU A 9 25.77 11.69 -3.65
CA LEU A 9 24.63 11.45 -4.53
C LEU A 9 25.02 11.29 -5.99
N ASN A 10 26.03 12.03 -6.47
CA ASN A 10 26.51 11.91 -7.83
C ASN A 10 27.27 10.59 -8.05
N GLU A 11 28.02 10.11 -7.07
CA GLU A 11 28.67 8.79 -7.11
C GLU A 11 27.64 7.66 -7.16
N ILE A 12 26.60 7.72 -6.31
CA ILE A 12 25.49 6.75 -6.34
C ILE A 12 24.78 6.79 -7.70
N LYS A 13 24.44 7.98 -8.20
CA LYS A 13 23.83 8.13 -9.54
C LYS A 13 24.74 7.65 -10.66
N ALA A 14 26.04 7.81 -10.51
CA ALA A 14 27.02 7.37 -11.50
C ALA A 14 27.16 5.84 -11.49
N HIS A 15 27.11 5.20 -10.32
CA HIS A 15 27.02 3.74 -10.18
C HIS A 15 25.75 3.19 -10.82
N PHE A 16 24.57 3.79 -10.55
CA PHE A 16 23.32 3.36 -11.18
C PHE A 16 23.28 3.56 -12.71
N ARG A 17 24.15 4.42 -13.27
CA ARG A 17 24.30 4.60 -14.72
C ARG A 17 25.24 3.57 -15.35
N ASP A 18 26.34 3.25 -14.68
CA ASP A 18 27.36 2.30 -15.15
C ASP A 18 27.76 1.33 -14.03
N PRO A 19 26.96 0.27 -13.76
CA PRO A 19 27.18 -0.62 -12.63
C PRO A 19 28.51 -1.40 -12.71
N GLU A 20 28.99 -1.66 -13.93
CA GLU A 20 30.20 -2.46 -14.18
C GLU A 20 31.50 -1.69 -13.93
N ASN A 21 31.51 -0.37 -14.15
CA ASN A 21 32.73 0.45 -14.14
C ASN A 21 32.89 1.36 -12.92
N LYS A 22 31.80 1.59 -12.18
CA LYS A 22 31.83 2.45 -10.99
C LYS A 22 31.38 1.65 -9.78
N PRO A 23 32.23 1.45 -8.77
CA PRO A 23 31.83 0.72 -7.58
C PRO A 23 30.78 1.51 -6.79
N TYR A 24 29.86 0.79 -6.13
CA TYR A 24 29.00 1.38 -5.11
C TYR A 24 29.86 1.87 -3.94
N PRO A 25 29.53 2.99 -3.26
CA PRO A 25 30.26 3.42 -2.08
C PRO A 25 30.34 2.27 -1.06
N ALA A 26 31.53 2.01 -0.51
CA ALA A 26 31.74 0.87 0.37
C ALA A 26 30.78 0.90 1.58
N ASP A 27 30.25 -0.27 1.95
CA ASP A 27 29.32 -0.44 3.09
C ASP A 27 29.94 0.00 4.44
N ASP A 28 31.27 -0.03 4.55
CA ASP A 28 32.04 0.46 5.70
C ASP A 28 32.11 2.00 5.80
N SER A 29 31.62 2.73 4.79
CA SER A 29 31.64 4.19 4.84
C SER A 29 30.54 4.71 5.78
N PRO A 30 30.89 5.44 6.86
CA PRO A 30 29.90 6.01 7.79
C PRO A 30 29.03 7.11 7.14
N LEU A 31 29.42 7.56 5.94
CA LEU A 31 28.80 8.68 5.24
C LEU A 31 27.37 8.40 4.79
N LEU A 32 27.04 7.18 4.35
CA LEU A 32 25.68 6.81 3.94
C LEU A 32 24.68 6.82 5.11
N PRO A 33 24.95 6.14 6.25
CA PRO A 33 24.05 6.18 7.40
C PRO A 33 23.96 7.57 8.05
N GLU A 34 25.05 8.32 8.14
CA GLU A 34 25.01 9.72 8.61
C GLU A 34 24.20 10.61 7.68
N LEU A 35 24.36 10.44 6.36
CA LEU A 35 23.60 11.19 5.39
C LEU A 35 22.10 10.89 5.47
N SER A 36 21.73 9.60 5.55
CA SER A 36 20.33 9.21 5.74
C SER A 36 19.74 9.86 6.98
N LYS A 37 20.48 9.85 8.10
CA LYS A 37 20.05 10.47 9.36
C LYS A 37 19.89 12.00 9.23
N MET A 38 20.79 12.66 8.51
CA MET A 38 20.70 14.11 8.27
C MET A 38 19.53 14.45 7.34
N LEU A 39 19.23 13.62 6.34
CA LEU A 39 18.06 13.76 5.48
C LEU A 39 16.75 13.60 6.25
N ASP A 40 16.70 12.67 7.20
CA ASP A 40 15.57 12.52 8.11
C ASP A 40 15.38 13.76 9.00
N TRP A 41 16.47 14.29 9.57
CA TRP A 41 16.43 15.52 10.38
C TRP A 41 16.02 16.75 9.57
N ALA A 42 16.38 16.80 8.29
CA ALA A 42 15.96 17.86 7.38
C ALA A 42 14.50 17.70 6.91
N GLY A 43 13.80 16.62 7.28
CA GLY A 43 12.44 16.33 6.83
C GLY A 43 12.33 15.92 5.36
N ILE A 44 13.44 15.51 4.74
CA ILE A 44 13.50 15.09 3.33
C ILE A 44 13.25 13.58 3.18
N GLY A 45 13.46 12.79 4.25
CA GLY A 45 13.19 11.36 4.26
C GLY A 45 11.68 11.05 4.14
N ASN A 46 11.33 10.01 3.38
CA ASN A 46 9.96 9.49 3.32
C ASN A 46 9.76 8.43 4.44
N PRO A 47 9.01 8.72 5.51
CA PRO A 47 8.85 7.81 6.64
C PRO A 47 8.06 6.54 6.28
N TYR A 48 7.25 6.55 5.22
CA TYR A 48 6.45 5.41 4.77
C TYR A 48 7.29 4.32 4.08
N LEU A 49 8.41 4.70 3.49
CA LEU A 49 9.30 3.77 2.78
C LEU A 49 10.45 3.27 3.64
N LYS A 50 10.63 3.85 4.83
CA LYS A 50 11.76 3.57 5.70
C LYS A 50 11.64 2.19 6.36
N ILE A 51 12.73 1.45 6.29
CA ILE A 51 12.92 0.20 7.04
C ILE A 51 13.52 0.59 8.39
N TYR A 52 12.75 0.40 9.45
CA TYR A 52 13.14 0.72 10.83
C TYR A 52 13.80 -0.49 11.50
N ILE A 53 13.26 -1.68 11.25
CA ILE A 53 13.71 -2.93 11.85
C ILE A 53 13.71 -3.99 10.74
N THR A 54 14.82 -4.70 10.59
CA THR A 54 14.87 -5.89 9.74
C THR A 54 14.56 -7.11 10.59
N THR A 55 13.55 -7.88 10.18
CA THR A 55 13.14 -9.10 10.89
C THR A 55 13.25 -10.29 9.94
N ASN A 56 13.58 -11.47 10.49
CA ASN A 56 13.57 -12.71 9.71
C ASN A 56 12.16 -13.05 9.25
N SER A 57 12.03 -13.76 8.13
CA SER A 57 10.72 -14.16 7.60
C SER A 57 10.03 -15.13 8.57
N THR A 58 9.01 -14.63 9.24
CA THR A 58 8.10 -15.45 10.05
C THR A 58 7.00 -16.00 9.16
N GLN A 59 6.76 -17.31 9.22
CA GLN A 59 5.69 -17.95 8.45
C GLN A 59 4.32 -17.35 8.79
N TYR A 60 3.42 -17.31 7.80
CA TYR A 60 2.01 -16.90 7.91
C TYR A 60 1.74 -15.44 8.29
N ILE A 61 2.76 -14.58 8.38
CA ILE A 61 2.56 -13.18 8.78
C ILE A 61 1.69 -12.41 7.78
N SER A 62 1.81 -12.72 6.48
CA SER A 62 0.97 -12.19 5.41
C SER A 62 -0.51 -12.53 5.63
N LEU A 63 -0.81 -13.77 6.03
CA LEU A 63 -2.16 -14.24 6.32
C LEU A 63 -2.73 -13.59 7.59
N ILE A 64 -1.94 -13.51 8.67
CA ILE A 64 -2.36 -12.88 9.92
C ILE A 64 -2.66 -11.39 9.69
N ALA A 65 -1.78 -10.70 8.96
CA ALA A 65 -1.99 -9.30 8.57
C ALA A 65 -3.27 -9.15 7.75
N PHE A 66 -3.51 -10.02 6.78
CA PHE A 66 -4.74 -10.01 5.97
C PHE A 66 -5.99 -10.20 6.83
N LEU A 67 -6.02 -11.23 7.68
CA LEU A 67 -7.15 -11.51 8.57
C LEU A 67 -7.42 -10.35 9.55
N LEU A 68 -6.34 -9.74 10.07
CA LEU A 68 -6.44 -8.56 10.91
C LEU A 68 -7.06 -7.39 10.16
N THR A 69 -6.62 -7.12 8.92
CA THR A 69 -7.17 -6.04 8.08
C THR A 69 -8.67 -6.23 7.83
N ILE A 70 -9.10 -7.39 7.33
CA ILE A 70 -10.51 -7.61 6.99
C ILE A 70 -11.41 -7.58 8.24
N SER A 71 -10.89 -7.99 9.40
CA SER A 71 -11.65 -7.91 10.66
C SER A 71 -12.01 -6.47 11.04
N GLN A 72 -11.21 -5.49 10.58
CA GLN A 72 -11.49 -4.07 10.81
C GLN A 72 -12.45 -3.46 9.78
N PHE A 73 -12.59 -4.03 8.59
CA PHE A 73 -13.46 -3.47 7.54
C PHE A 73 -14.93 -3.37 7.97
N SER A 74 -15.41 -4.31 8.78
CA SER A 74 -16.78 -4.28 9.34
C SER A 74 -17.07 -3.02 10.19
N LYS A 75 -16.03 -2.37 10.72
CA LYS A 75 -16.10 -1.16 11.54
C LYS A 75 -15.90 0.12 10.72
N LEU A 76 -15.56 -0.01 9.43
CA LEU A 76 -15.31 1.12 8.55
C LEU A 76 -16.49 1.36 7.60
N GLN A 77 -16.56 2.56 7.07
CA GLN A 77 -17.45 2.95 5.99
C GLN A 77 -16.71 3.86 5.02
N TYR A 78 -16.93 3.66 3.73
CA TYR A 78 -16.42 4.56 2.71
C TYR A 78 -17.35 5.78 2.59
N THR A 79 -16.77 6.98 2.70
CA THR A 79 -17.52 8.24 2.59
C THR A 79 -17.08 8.98 1.32
N GLU A 80 -17.95 9.02 0.30
CA GLU A 80 -17.63 9.68 -0.98
C GLU A 80 -17.31 11.17 -0.83
N ASN A 81 -18.01 11.86 0.06
CA ASN A 81 -17.84 13.31 0.29
C ASN A 81 -16.42 13.70 0.72
N LEU A 82 -15.72 12.81 1.42
CA LEU A 82 -14.38 13.07 1.94
C LEU A 82 -13.32 12.25 1.20
N ALA A 83 -13.73 11.30 0.35
CA ALA A 83 -12.86 10.28 -0.21
C ALA A 83 -11.96 9.64 0.87
N LEU A 84 -12.58 9.22 1.98
CA LEU A 84 -11.90 8.63 3.15
C LEU A 84 -12.66 7.40 3.67
N LEU A 85 -11.93 6.56 4.39
CA LEU A 85 -12.47 5.47 5.20
C LEU A 85 -12.64 5.96 6.62
N MET A 86 -13.90 6.11 7.04
CA MET A 86 -14.27 6.60 8.36
C MET A 86 -14.79 5.44 9.20
N TRP A 87 -14.79 5.61 10.52
CA TRP A 87 -15.52 4.71 11.42
C TRP A 87 -17.02 4.68 11.06
N LYS A 88 -17.62 3.50 11.18
CA LYS A 88 -19.07 3.32 11.00
C LYS A 88 -19.87 3.85 12.19
N LYS A 89 -19.34 3.68 13.41
CA LYS A 89 -19.92 4.23 14.64
C LYS A 89 -19.01 5.31 15.20
N VAL A 90 -19.60 6.47 15.52
CA VAL A 90 -18.86 7.58 16.11
C VAL A 90 -18.24 7.14 17.42
N GLY A 91 -16.91 7.28 17.53
CA GLY A 91 -16.13 6.88 18.70
C GLY A 91 -15.47 5.50 18.61
N ASP A 92 -15.65 4.74 17.52
CA ASP A 92 -14.81 3.56 17.28
C ASP A 92 -13.33 3.98 17.13
N PRO A 93 -12.37 3.24 17.74
CA PRO A 93 -10.96 3.63 17.74
C PRO A 93 -10.25 3.39 16.39
N VAL A 94 -10.95 2.83 15.41
CA VAL A 94 -10.38 2.40 14.13
C VAL A 94 -10.70 3.42 13.06
N ASP A 95 -9.66 4.07 12.57
CA ASP A 95 -9.69 4.97 11.41
C ASP A 95 -8.96 4.29 10.25
N GLY A 96 -9.44 4.52 9.02
CA GLY A 96 -8.89 3.88 7.84
C GLY A 96 -7.49 4.35 7.50
N ALA A 97 -7.17 5.64 7.72
CA ALA A 97 -5.84 6.18 7.40
C ALA A 97 -4.71 5.54 8.24
N PRO A 98 -4.81 5.51 9.58
CA PRO A 98 -3.87 4.75 10.41
C PRO A 98 -3.83 3.26 10.06
N LEU A 99 -4.94 2.66 9.62
CA LEU A 99 -4.98 1.24 9.26
C LEU A 99 -4.11 0.93 8.04
N TYR A 100 -4.32 1.59 6.89
CA TYR A 100 -3.53 1.28 5.70
C TYR A 100 -2.07 1.75 5.81
N ILE A 101 -1.80 2.88 6.48
CA ILE A 101 -0.44 3.36 6.73
C ILE A 101 0.27 2.41 7.70
N GLY A 102 -0.38 2.04 8.81
CA GLY A 102 0.18 1.13 9.81
C GLY A 102 0.47 -0.25 9.23
N MET A 103 -0.44 -0.79 8.41
CA MET A 103 -0.20 -2.08 7.76
C MET A 103 0.90 -2.01 6.71
N GLN A 104 0.94 -0.94 5.91
CA GLN A 104 2.01 -0.75 4.92
C GLN A 104 3.38 -0.65 5.60
N THR A 105 3.48 0.20 6.64
CA THR A 105 4.74 0.38 7.38
C THR A 105 5.16 -0.89 8.10
N PHE A 106 4.22 -1.64 8.66
CA PHE A 106 4.49 -2.95 9.27
C PHE A 106 5.01 -3.97 8.26
N LEU A 107 4.33 -4.15 7.13
CA LEU A 107 4.72 -5.13 6.11
C LEU A 107 6.05 -4.76 5.42
N LYS A 108 6.39 -3.47 5.36
CA LYS A 108 7.67 -2.97 4.83
C LYS A 108 8.89 -3.45 5.63
N GLN A 109 8.70 -3.85 6.89
CA GLN A 109 9.78 -4.37 7.74
C GLN A 109 10.18 -5.82 7.38
N PHE A 110 9.40 -6.49 6.54
CA PHE A 110 9.60 -7.86 6.12
C PHE A 110 10.10 -7.96 4.68
N HIS A 111 10.45 -9.19 4.26
CA HIS A 111 10.76 -9.47 2.86
C HIS A 111 9.59 -9.07 1.94
N PRO A 112 9.84 -8.45 0.76
CA PRO A 112 8.78 -7.98 -0.15
C PRO A 112 7.71 -9.02 -0.48
N ASP A 113 8.08 -10.31 -0.56
CA ASP A 113 7.14 -11.41 -0.81
C ASP A 113 5.96 -11.46 0.17
N ILE A 114 6.16 -11.05 1.42
CA ILE A 114 5.09 -10.99 2.42
C ILE A 114 4.05 -9.94 2.04
N THR A 115 4.49 -8.80 1.51
CA THR A 115 3.57 -7.76 1.01
C THR A 115 2.83 -8.25 -0.23
N THR A 116 3.52 -8.94 -1.14
CA THR A 116 2.92 -9.54 -2.33
C THR A 116 1.82 -10.55 -1.96
N GLN A 117 2.13 -11.51 -1.07
CA GLN A 117 1.14 -12.50 -0.60
C GLN A 117 -0.04 -11.86 0.12
N TYR A 118 0.21 -10.82 0.93
CA TYR A 118 -0.86 -10.06 1.59
C TYR A 118 -1.82 -9.41 0.57
N LEU A 119 -1.27 -8.82 -0.48
CA LEU A 119 -2.05 -8.22 -1.58
C LEU A 119 -2.82 -9.30 -2.37
N GLU A 120 -2.22 -10.46 -2.62
CA GLU A 120 -2.91 -11.60 -3.25
C GLU A 120 -4.13 -12.06 -2.44
N TYR A 121 -4.03 -12.11 -1.11
CA TYR A 121 -5.18 -12.45 -0.24
C TYR A 121 -6.27 -11.38 -0.31
N LEU A 122 -5.93 -10.09 -0.33
CA LEU A 122 -6.91 -9.01 -0.54
C LEU A 122 -7.57 -9.10 -1.91
N ALA A 123 -6.82 -9.44 -2.95
CA ALA A 123 -7.37 -9.64 -4.29
C ALA A 123 -8.35 -10.82 -4.33
N GLN A 124 -8.02 -11.94 -3.67
CA GLN A 124 -8.92 -13.08 -3.52
C GLN A 124 -10.20 -12.71 -2.76
N TYR A 125 -10.07 -11.89 -1.71
CA TYR A 125 -11.22 -11.38 -0.96
C TYR A 125 -12.15 -10.51 -1.82
N ILE A 126 -11.59 -9.55 -2.58
CA ILE A 126 -12.35 -8.74 -3.55
C ILE A 126 -13.08 -9.65 -4.55
N LYS A 127 -12.36 -10.60 -5.16
CA LYS A 127 -12.93 -11.57 -6.12
C LYS A 127 -14.08 -12.37 -5.49
N SER A 128 -13.97 -12.75 -4.22
CA SER A 128 -15.03 -13.46 -3.49
C SER A 128 -16.28 -12.60 -3.29
N ILE A 129 -16.13 -11.31 -2.94
CA ILE A 129 -17.26 -10.38 -2.80
C ILE A 129 -18.01 -10.26 -4.14
N ILE A 130 -17.27 -10.07 -5.23
CA ILE A 130 -17.85 -9.93 -6.57
C ILE A 130 -18.58 -11.20 -7.02
N ASN A 131 -17.96 -12.36 -6.81
CA ASN A 131 -18.57 -13.65 -7.14
C ASN A 131 -19.84 -13.93 -6.32
N HIS A 132 -19.97 -13.32 -5.15
CA HIS A 132 -21.20 -13.36 -4.36
C HIS A 132 -22.26 -12.43 -4.97
N CYS A 133 -21.89 -11.23 -5.41
CA CYS A 133 -22.81 -10.27 -6.04
C CYS A 133 -23.38 -10.76 -7.37
N THR A 134 -22.56 -11.36 -8.24
CA THR A 134 -22.99 -11.81 -9.58
C THR A 134 -24.00 -12.96 -9.55
N LYS A 135 -24.09 -13.71 -8.44
CA LYS A 135 -25.10 -14.76 -8.24
C LYS A 135 -26.47 -14.20 -7.83
N SER A 136 -26.52 -12.98 -7.31
CA SER A 136 -27.75 -12.29 -6.91
C SER A 136 -28.28 -11.46 -8.07
N ILE A 137 -28.85 -12.15 -9.07
CA ILE A 137 -29.14 -11.64 -10.43
C ILE A 137 -30.23 -10.55 -10.47
N GLU A 138 -31.04 -10.37 -9.41
CA GLU A 138 -32.23 -9.50 -9.49
C GLU A 138 -32.01 -8.04 -9.02
N LYS A 139 -30.91 -7.76 -8.31
CA LYS A 139 -30.44 -6.39 -7.99
C LYS A 139 -28.93 -6.41 -7.83
N LEU A 140 -28.22 -5.65 -8.68
CA LEU A 140 -26.77 -5.55 -8.63
C LEU A 140 -26.34 -4.57 -7.51
N ASP A 141 -26.65 -4.93 -6.26
CA ASP A 141 -26.27 -4.13 -5.10
C ASP A 141 -24.85 -4.52 -4.67
N ILE A 142 -23.90 -3.61 -4.89
CA ILE A 142 -22.49 -3.81 -4.55
C ILE A 142 -22.29 -3.53 -3.05
N PRO A 143 -21.79 -4.51 -2.26
CA PRO A 143 -21.61 -4.35 -0.82
C PRO A 143 -20.64 -3.23 -0.48
N ASN A 144 -20.89 -2.53 0.63
CA ASN A 144 -19.98 -1.50 1.15
C ASN A 144 -18.55 -2.03 1.37
N GLU A 145 -18.41 -3.31 1.72
CA GLU A 145 -17.10 -3.98 1.88
C GLU A 145 -16.25 -3.92 0.61
N TYR A 146 -16.86 -3.93 -0.58
CA TYR A 146 -16.15 -3.77 -1.84
C TYR A 146 -15.47 -2.39 -1.92
N TYR A 147 -16.23 -1.32 -1.69
CA TYR A 147 -15.71 0.05 -1.75
C TYR A 147 -14.64 0.29 -0.68
N ILE A 148 -14.84 -0.25 0.52
CA ILE A 148 -13.84 -0.18 1.61
C ILE A 148 -12.54 -0.85 1.17
N THR A 149 -12.63 -2.06 0.64
CA THR A 149 -11.45 -2.83 0.25
C THR A 149 -10.74 -2.20 -0.94
N GLN A 150 -11.48 -1.75 -1.96
CA GLN A 150 -10.93 -1.07 -3.13
C GLN A 150 -10.15 0.18 -2.71
N PHE A 151 -10.77 1.06 -1.93
CA PHE A 151 -10.14 2.28 -1.47
C PHE A 151 -8.92 1.99 -0.58
N TYR A 152 -9.04 1.00 0.32
CA TYR A 152 -7.94 0.58 1.18
C TYR A 152 -6.72 0.17 0.35
N VAL A 153 -6.89 -0.67 -0.66
CA VAL A 153 -5.80 -1.17 -1.49
C VAL A 153 -5.19 -0.04 -2.31
N GLU A 154 -6.00 0.83 -2.90
CA GLU A 154 -5.52 1.99 -3.66
C GLU A 154 -4.62 2.89 -2.79
N ARG A 155 -5.06 3.21 -1.57
CA ARG A 155 -4.26 4.00 -0.63
C ARG A 155 -3.04 3.27 -0.11
N PHE A 156 -3.13 1.96 0.11
CA PHE A 156 -1.99 1.13 0.51
C PHE A 156 -0.89 1.14 -0.56
N VAL A 157 -1.26 0.94 -1.83
CA VAL A 157 -0.34 0.97 -2.98
C VAL A 157 0.27 2.37 -3.16
N PHE A 158 -0.55 3.43 -3.01
CA PHE A 158 -0.09 4.81 -3.09
C PHE A 158 0.95 5.15 -2.02
N VAL A 159 0.68 4.82 -0.75
CA VAL A 159 1.60 5.09 0.37
C VAL A 159 2.88 4.27 0.26
N GLY A 160 2.78 3.03 -0.21
CA GLY A 160 3.93 2.15 -0.39
C GLY A 160 4.77 2.42 -1.63
N GLU A 161 4.39 3.39 -2.47
CA GLU A 161 4.96 3.65 -3.80
C GLU A 161 5.12 2.34 -4.62
N LEU A 162 4.13 1.45 -4.50
CA LEU A 162 4.13 0.17 -5.23
C LEU A 162 3.69 0.40 -6.68
N ASN A 163 4.15 -0.47 -7.58
CA ASN A 163 3.74 -0.40 -8.98
C ASN A 163 2.22 -0.56 -9.10
N GLN A 164 1.55 0.44 -9.67
CA GLN A 164 0.09 0.47 -9.86
C GLN A 164 -0.42 -0.67 -10.75
N GLN A 165 0.43 -1.30 -11.55
CA GLN A 165 0.10 -2.51 -12.30
C GLN A 165 -0.37 -3.64 -11.37
N ILE A 166 0.20 -3.74 -10.16
CA ILE A 166 -0.21 -4.72 -9.15
C ILE A 166 -1.70 -4.50 -8.78
N PHE A 167 -2.13 -3.24 -8.65
CA PHE A 167 -3.54 -2.92 -8.38
C PHE A 167 -4.46 -3.32 -9.54
N MET A 168 -4.05 -3.03 -10.78
CA MET A 168 -4.84 -3.35 -11.98
C MET A 168 -4.95 -4.87 -12.22
N GLU A 169 -3.91 -5.64 -11.89
CA GLU A 169 -3.95 -7.11 -11.97
C GLU A 169 -4.87 -7.74 -10.91
N MET A 170 -5.01 -7.08 -9.75
CA MET A 170 -5.87 -7.55 -8.66
C MET A 170 -7.36 -7.33 -8.92
N VAL A 171 -7.72 -6.23 -9.59
CA VAL A 171 -9.10 -5.85 -9.90
C VAL A 171 -9.36 -6.04 -11.40
N PRO A 172 -10.12 -7.08 -11.83
CA PRO A 172 -10.42 -7.28 -13.24
C PRO A 172 -11.02 -6.01 -13.87
N HIS A 173 -10.48 -5.56 -15.00
CA HIS A 173 -10.94 -4.36 -15.75
C HIS A 173 -12.46 -4.35 -16.02
N PHE A 174 -13.05 -5.53 -16.18
CA PHE A 174 -14.50 -5.66 -16.34
C PHE A 174 -15.30 -5.05 -15.17
N LEU A 175 -14.75 -5.01 -13.95
CA LEU A 175 -15.42 -4.45 -12.78
C LEU A 175 -15.35 -2.94 -12.74
N THR A 176 -14.23 -2.34 -13.12
CA THR A 176 -14.14 -0.88 -13.26
C THR A 176 -15.10 -0.41 -14.33
N ASP A 177 -15.16 -1.12 -15.46
CA ASP A 177 -16.05 -0.78 -16.58
C ASP A 177 -17.53 -0.98 -16.21
N THR A 178 -17.89 -2.06 -15.50
CA THR A 178 -19.27 -2.26 -15.05
C THR A 178 -19.69 -1.28 -13.96
N LEU A 179 -18.80 -0.93 -13.03
CA LEU A 179 -19.04 0.09 -12.01
C LEU A 179 -19.19 1.50 -12.58
N GLU A 180 -18.34 1.89 -13.53
CA GLU A 180 -18.47 3.16 -14.23
C GLU A 180 -19.77 3.22 -15.02
N ASN A 181 -20.12 2.15 -15.74
CA ASN A 181 -21.39 2.06 -16.45
C ASN A 181 -22.62 2.13 -15.52
N LEU A 182 -22.55 1.54 -14.33
CA LEU A 182 -23.62 1.62 -13.32
C LEU A 182 -23.73 3.01 -12.68
N LYS A 183 -22.60 3.67 -12.38
CA LYS A 183 -22.59 5.06 -11.94
C LYS A 183 -23.23 5.98 -12.97
N ASN A 184 -22.95 5.75 -14.26
CA ASN A 184 -23.53 6.52 -15.36
C ASN A 184 -25.04 6.24 -15.55
N LEU A 185 -25.53 5.06 -15.18
CA LEU A 185 -26.96 4.70 -15.20
C LEU A 185 -27.75 5.30 -14.02
N SER A 186 -27.13 5.46 -12.84
CA SER A 186 -27.77 6.06 -11.66
C SER A 186 -27.95 7.58 -11.74
N ILE A 187 -27.41 8.25 -12.77
CA ILE A 187 -27.48 9.70 -12.99
C ILE A 187 -28.62 10.07 -13.98
N LYS A 188 -29.41 9.09 -14.46
CA LYS A 188 -30.65 9.32 -15.23
C LYS A 188 -31.88 9.07 -14.37
#